data_AF-A0A6T8U2J1-F1
#
_entry.id   AF-A0A6T8U2J1-F1
#
_cell.length_a   1.000
_cell.length_b   1.000
_cell.length_c   1.000
_cell.angle_alpha   90.00
_cell.angle_beta   90.00
_cell.angle_gamma   90.00
#
_symmetry.space_group_name_H-M   'P 1'
#
loop_
_entity.id
_entity.type
_entity.pdbx_description
1 polymer ?
#
loop_
_entity_poly.entity_id
_entity_poly.type
_entity_poly.pdbx_seq_one_letter_code
_entity_poly.pdbx_strand_id
1 'polypeptide(L)'
;MASTPTPAPSAAKPQPSAVRPFYVAVGSAGAKLGTLLELLTALQLQAGRKLTTVICCSGRDSLDEVVCGLLEDASFTVAVLHADMTDKEREFQVSHFKRLVAAQADAADGAGGSGGGMAASTASAQGAAAGGAASSQSAAPADTSIAADESSLVLAATDVCLKTLPRELLPLGASLLIQYDMPHKKEVLARRMSSVFGGGRDRRGAAPITIHFVVAGEAAQFRAVEKYTAPAMIAEMPVHVADVFTQR
;
A
#
# COMPACT_ATOMS: atom_id res chain seq x y z
N MET A 1 35.00 37.76 32.70
CA MET A 1 35.12 36.55 31.87
C MET A 1 33.79 35.82 31.94
N ALA A 2 32.94 36.01 30.93
CA ALA A 2 31.55 35.53 30.95
C ALA A 2 31.48 34.12 30.38
N SER A 3 30.93 33.21 31.19
CA SER A 3 30.67 31.81 30.88
C SER A 3 29.58 31.66 29.82
N THR A 4 29.84 30.92 28.75
CA THR A 4 28.81 30.46 27.82
C THR A 4 28.38 29.03 28.19
N PRO A 5 27.09 28.78 28.44
CA PRO A 5 26.59 27.42 28.61
C PRO A 5 26.36 26.76 27.24
N THR A 6 26.85 25.54 27.10
CA THR A 6 26.61 24.62 25.98
C THR A 6 25.12 24.26 25.92
N PRO A 7 24.44 24.34 24.76
CA PRO A 7 23.06 23.85 24.67
C PRO A 7 23.06 22.31 24.58
N ALA A 8 22.39 21.67 25.54
CA ALA A 8 22.06 20.25 25.52
C ALA A 8 21.16 19.94 24.29
N PRO A 9 21.30 18.76 23.66
CA PRO A 9 20.40 18.37 22.59
C PRO A 9 18.97 18.21 23.16
N SER A 10 18.11 19.12 22.72
CA SER A 10 16.68 19.16 22.98
C SER A 10 16.02 17.80 22.79
N ALA A 11 15.34 17.32 23.83
CA ALA A 11 14.43 16.18 23.76
C ALA A 11 13.39 16.46 22.67
N ALA A 12 13.55 15.79 21.52
CA ALA A 12 12.65 15.94 20.40
C ALA A 12 11.26 15.45 20.81
N LYS A 13 10.32 16.39 20.93
CA LYS A 13 8.89 16.16 21.05
C LYS A 13 8.47 15.16 19.95
N PRO A 14 7.81 14.03 20.25
CA PRO A 14 7.41 13.06 19.23
C PRO A 14 6.46 13.77 18.25
N GLN A 15 6.91 13.88 16.99
CA GLN A 15 6.11 14.54 15.96
C GLN A 15 5.02 13.56 15.50
N PRO A 16 3.75 14.00 15.42
CA PRO A 16 2.62 13.17 14.98
C PRO A 16 2.67 12.78 13.48
N SER A 17 3.79 13.02 12.82
CA SER A 17 4.08 12.68 11.43
C SER A 17 5.04 11.50 11.29
N ALA A 18 5.57 10.92 12.37
CA ALA A 18 6.49 9.79 12.27
C ALA A 18 5.77 8.53 11.74
N VAL A 19 6.35 7.87 10.74
CA VAL A 19 5.90 6.54 10.32
C VAL A 19 6.13 5.59 11.49
N ARG A 20 5.19 4.68 11.75
CA ARG A 20 5.31 3.66 12.79
C ARG A 20 5.75 2.34 12.16
N PRO A 21 7.02 1.95 12.28
CA PRO A 21 7.52 0.71 11.72
C PRO A 21 7.34 -0.44 12.70
N PHE A 22 6.79 -1.54 12.20
CA PHE A 22 6.64 -2.81 12.90
C PHE A 22 7.30 -3.93 12.09
N TYR A 23 7.61 -5.05 12.73
CA TYR A 23 8.04 -6.26 12.02
C TYR A 23 7.28 -7.51 12.48
N VAL A 24 7.12 -8.46 11.55
CA VAL A 24 6.61 -9.80 11.78
C VAL A 24 7.74 -10.78 11.54
N ALA A 25 8.08 -11.58 12.55
CA ALA A 25 9.01 -12.69 12.38
C ALA A 25 8.28 -13.91 11.81
N VAL A 26 8.79 -14.45 10.70
CA VAL A 26 8.25 -15.63 10.03
C VAL A 26 9.27 -16.75 10.05
N GLY A 27 8.84 -17.98 10.37
CA GLY A 27 9.73 -19.13 10.51
C GLY A 27 10.40 -19.59 9.19
N SER A 28 9.70 -19.45 8.06
CA SER A 28 10.20 -19.84 6.74
C SER A 28 9.64 -18.94 5.65
N ALA A 29 10.28 -18.90 4.48
CA ALA A 29 9.80 -18.12 3.34
C ALA A 29 8.41 -18.57 2.88
N GLY A 30 8.15 -19.89 2.83
CA GLY A 30 6.85 -20.43 2.40
C GLY A 30 5.69 -20.15 3.38
N ALA A 31 5.98 -19.80 4.63
CA ALA A 31 4.95 -19.39 5.60
C ALA A 31 4.59 -17.90 5.51
N LYS A 32 5.31 -17.11 4.69
CA LYS A 32 5.06 -15.66 4.57
C LYS A 32 3.66 -15.38 4.02
N LEU A 33 3.23 -16.07 2.97
CA LEU A 33 1.94 -15.84 2.33
C LEU A 33 0.79 -16.07 3.31
N GLY A 34 0.76 -17.22 4.00
CA GLY A 34 -0.27 -17.50 4.99
C GLY A 34 -0.31 -16.45 6.10
N THR A 35 0.86 -16.09 6.64
CA THR A 35 0.98 -15.03 7.67
C THR A 35 0.50 -13.67 7.16
N LEU A 36 0.75 -13.35 5.88
CA LEU A 36 0.30 -12.10 5.25
C LEU A 36 -1.22 -12.03 5.15
N LEU A 37 -1.87 -13.09 4.68
CA LEU A 37 -3.33 -13.14 4.52
C LEU A 37 -4.03 -13.09 5.89
N GLU A 38 -3.52 -13.83 6.87
CA GLU A 38 -4.01 -13.77 8.26
C GLU A 38 -3.87 -12.37 8.84
N LEU A 39 -2.71 -11.73 8.65
CA LEU A 39 -2.46 -10.36 9.13
C LEU A 39 -3.39 -9.35 8.46
N LEU A 40 -3.58 -9.41 7.14
CA LEU A 40 -4.47 -8.51 6.41
C LEU A 40 -5.92 -8.65 6.88
N THR A 41 -6.37 -9.89 7.07
CA THR A 41 -7.71 -10.19 7.60
C THR A 41 -7.87 -9.64 9.01
N ALA A 42 -6.89 -9.86 9.89
CA ALA A 42 -6.90 -9.33 11.25
C ALA A 42 -6.87 -7.79 11.27
N LEU A 43 -6.05 -7.15 10.44
CA LEU A 43 -5.97 -5.70 10.30
C LEU A 43 -7.30 -5.12 9.81
N GLN A 44 -7.93 -5.74 8.82
CA GLN A 44 -9.22 -5.32 8.29
C GLN A 44 -10.32 -5.40 9.35
N LEU A 45 -10.35 -6.48 10.14
CA LEU A 45 -11.34 -6.65 11.21
C LEU A 45 -11.17 -5.61 12.32
N GLN A 46 -9.92 -5.29 12.70
CA GLN A 46 -9.62 -4.42 13.84
C GLN A 46 -9.61 -2.93 13.49
N ALA A 47 -9.29 -2.56 12.25
CA ALA A 47 -9.23 -1.17 11.84
C ALA A 47 -10.62 -0.48 11.88
N GLY A 48 -11.71 -1.26 11.80
CA GLY A 48 -13.09 -0.75 11.79
C GLY A 48 -13.38 0.18 10.61
N ARG A 49 -12.48 0.24 9.62
CA ARG A 49 -12.54 1.07 8.42
C ARG A 49 -11.84 0.35 7.28
N LYS A 50 -12.17 0.75 6.06
CA LYS A 50 -11.53 0.22 4.85
C LYS A 50 -10.05 0.60 4.85
N LEU A 51 -9.19 -0.40 4.68
CA LEU A 51 -7.75 -0.19 4.62
C LEU A 51 -7.29 -0.04 3.19
N THR A 52 -6.43 0.94 2.96
CA THR A 52 -5.63 1.03 1.75
C THR A 52 -4.22 0.58 2.08
N THR A 53 -3.82 -0.54 1.48
CA THR A 53 -2.55 -1.22 1.73
C THR A 53 -1.74 -1.30 0.46
N VAL A 54 -0.44 -1.02 0.55
CA VAL A 54 0.52 -1.30 -0.53
C VAL A 54 1.46 -2.39 -0.06
N ILE A 55 1.64 -3.42 -0.88
CA ILE A 55 2.56 -4.53 -0.64
C ILE A 55 3.72 -4.41 -1.61
N CYS A 56 4.95 -4.34 -1.08
CA CYS A 56 6.16 -4.28 -1.89
C CYS A 56 6.90 -5.62 -1.88
N CYS A 57 7.06 -6.18 -3.07
CA CYS A 57 7.81 -7.40 -3.34
C CYS A 57 9.12 -7.08 -4.06
N SER A 58 10.17 -7.87 -3.81
CA SER A 58 11.47 -7.67 -4.45
C SER A 58 11.55 -8.31 -5.84
N GLY A 59 10.75 -9.35 -6.09
CA GLY A 59 10.72 -10.11 -7.35
C GLY A 59 9.30 -10.42 -7.83
N ARG A 60 9.21 -10.99 -9.06
CA ARG A 60 7.94 -11.40 -9.67
C ARG A 60 7.35 -12.62 -8.99
N ASP A 61 8.17 -13.62 -8.66
CA ASP A 61 7.68 -14.86 -8.04
C ASP A 61 6.96 -14.57 -6.70
N SER A 62 7.55 -13.74 -5.85
CA SER A 62 6.92 -13.26 -4.62
C SER A 62 5.65 -12.43 -4.88
N LEU A 63 5.62 -11.66 -5.97
CA LEU A 63 4.44 -10.87 -6.34
C LEU A 63 3.30 -11.77 -6.78
N ASP A 64 3.57 -12.71 -7.68
CA ASP A 64 2.58 -13.63 -8.25
C ASP A 64 2.01 -14.53 -7.14
N GLU A 65 2.84 -14.98 -6.19
CA GLU A 65 2.41 -15.69 -4.99
C GLU A 65 1.42 -14.86 -4.15
N VAL A 66 1.77 -13.61 -3.83
CA VAL A 66 0.91 -12.70 -3.06
C VAL A 66 -0.40 -12.40 -3.79
N VAL A 67 -0.34 -12.12 -5.09
CA VAL A 67 -1.52 -11.83 -5.91
C VAL A 67 -2.43 -13.04 -5.99
N CYS A 68 -1.88 -14.25 -6.18
CA CYS A 68 -2.65 -15.48 -6.20
C CYS A 68 -3.43 -15.66 -4.90
N GLY A 69 -2.76 -15.54 -3.75
CA GLY A 69 -3.42 -15.66 -2.44
C GLY A 69 -4.46 -14.56 -2.18
N LEU A 70 -4.21 -13.32 -2.58
CA LEU A 70 -5.17 -12.23 -2.40
C LEU A 70 -6.41 -12.35 -3.28
N LEU A 71 -6.31 -13.00 -4.45
CA LEU A 71 -7.45 -13.22 -5.34
C LEU A 71 -8.38 -14.34 -4.87
N GLU A 72 -7.91 -15.22 -4.00
CA GLU A 72 -8.75 -16.24 -3.35
C GLU A 72 -9.73 -15.61 -2.34
N ASP A 73 -9.35 -14.47 -1.75
CA ASP A 73 -10.13 -13.74 -0.75
C ASP A 73 -10.96 -12.60 -1.39
N ALA A 74 -12.28 -12.75 -1.43
CA ALA A 74 -13.20 -11.73 -1.96
C ALA A 74 -13.25 -10.42 -1.13
N SER A 75 -12.56 -10.35 0.02
CA SER A 75 -12.48 -9.17 0.88
C SER A 75 -11.55 -8.08 0.37
N PHE A 76 -10.72 -8.39 -0.64
CA PHE A 76 -9.70 -7.48 -1.16
C PHE A 76 -9.95 -7.14 -2.63
N THR A 77 -9.85 -5.85 -2.96
CA THR A 77 -9.69 -5.40 -4.34
C THR A 77 -8.22 -5.20 -4.61
N VAL A 78 -7.67 -6.03 -5.50
CA VAL A 78 -6.24 -6.10 -5.77
C VAL A 78 -5.90 -5.35 -7.05
N ALA A 79 -4.92 -4.47 -6.97
CA ALA A 79 -4.24 -3.87 -8.12
C ALA A 79 -2.78 -4.35 -8.14
N VAL A 80 -2.19 -4.50 -9.32
CA VAL A 80 -0.85 -5.09 -9.48
C VAL A 80 0.05 -4.19 -10.33
N LEU A 81 1.31 -4.06 -9.92
CA LEU A 81 2.37 -3.36 -10.66
C LEU A 81 3.61 -4.24 -10.78
N HIS A 82 3.87 -4.73 -12.00
CA HIS A 82 5.06 -5.52 -12.33
C HIS A 82 5.85 -4.92 -13.50
N ALA A 83 7.10 -5.36 -13.64
CA ALA A 83 8.05 -4.78 -14.60
C ALA A 83 7.63 -4.96 -16.06
N ASP A 84 6.92 -6.05 -16.38
CA ASP A 84 6.48 -6.37 -17.75
C ASP A 84 5.38 -5.43 -18.29
N MET A 85 4.77 -4.61 -17.43
CA MET A 85 3.78 -3.62 -17.88
C MET A 85 4.45 -2.52 -18.69
N THR A 86 3.74 -1.94 -19.65
CA THR A 86 4.15 -0.70 -20.32
C THR A 86 4.00 0.51 -19.38
N ASP A 87 4.67 1.62 -19.71
CA ASP A 87 4.51 2.87 -18.94
C ASP A 87 3.04 3.31 -18.85
N LYS A 88 2.32 3.22 -19.97
CA LYS A 88 0.90 3.58 -20.06
C LYS A 88 0.02 2.71 -19.15
N GLU A 89 0.27 1.40 -19.11
CA GLU A 89 -0.49 0.48 -18.24
C GLU A 89 -0.20 0.75 -16.76
N ARG A 90 1.06 1.01 -16.39
CA ARG A 90 1.41 1.41 -15.02
C ARG A 90 0.72 2.70 -14.61
N GLU A 91 0.76 3.71 -15.46
CA GLU A 91 0.11 4.99 -15.21
C GLU A 91 -1.41 4.83 -15.07
N PHE A 92 -2.03 4.00 -15.92
CA PHE A 92 -3.45 3.68 -15.83
C PHE A 92 -3.78 2.98 -14.51
N GLN A 93 -3.04 1.95 -14.13
CA GLN A 93 -3.26 1.20 -12.89
C GLN A 93 -3.14 2.10 -11.65
N VAL A 94 -2.08 2.92 -11.57
CA VAL A 94 -1.91 3.85 -10.46
C VAL A 94 -3.02 4.90 -10.43
N SER A 95 -3.40 5.45 -11.59
CA SER A 95 -4.49 6.44 -11.67
C SER A 95 -5.83 5.83 -11.29
N HIS A 96 -6.08 4.58 -11.68
CA HIS A 96 -7.27 3.84 -11.29
C HIS A 96 -7.30 3.58 -9.77
N PHE A 97 -6.21 3.06 -9.21
CA PHE A 97 -6.06 2.82 -7.78
C PHE A 97 -6.29 4.10 -6.96
N LYS A 98 -5.68 5.23 -7.34
CA LYS A 98 -5.86 6.52 -6.65
C LYS A 98 -7.31 7.00 -6.65
N ARG A 99 -8.06 6.77 -7.74
CA ARG A 99 -9.50 7.08 -7.78
C ARG A 99 -10.29 6.22 -6.79
N LEU A 100 -9.96 4.94 -6.66
CA LEU A 100 -10.59 4.06 -5.68
C LEU A 100 -10.28 4.50 -4.24
N VAL A 101 -9.03 4.89 -3.96
CA VAL A 101 -8.62 5.41 -2.64
C VAL A 101 -9.37 6.70 -2.30
N ALA A 102 -9.52 7.62 -3.26
CA ALA A 102 -10.28 8.85 -3.06
C ALA A 102 -11.77 8.54 -2.80
N ALA A 103 -12.37 7.63 -3.56
CA ALA A 103 -13.76 7.21 -3.35
C ALA A 103 -13.98 6.54 -1.97
N GLN A 104 -13.03 5.72 -1.50
CA GLN A 104 -13.08 5.15 -0.16
C GLN A 104 -12.99 6.21 0.95
N ALA A 105 -12.20 7.26 0.74
CA ALA A 105 -12.09 8.37 1.70
C ALA A 105 -13.38 9.20 1.75
N ASP A 106 -13.96 9.54 0.60
CA ASP A 106 -15.22 10.30 0.52
C ASP A 106 -16.40 9.51 1.14
N ALA A 107 -16.44 8.19 0.95
CA ALA A 107 -17.43 7.33 1.59
C ALA A 107 -17.32 7.31 3.13
N ALA A 108 -16.11 7.45 3.68
CA ALA A 108 -15.88 7.51 5.12
C ALA A 108 -16.32 8.87 5.73
N ASP A 109 -16.12 9.97 5.01
CA ASP A 109 -16.56 11.32 5.44
C ASP A 109 -18.06 11.57 5.18
N GLY A 110 -18.68 10.81 4.26
CA GLY A 110 -20.08 10.95 3.85
C GLY A 110 -21.14 10.27 4.73
N ALA A 111 -20.76 9.58 5.82
CA ALA A 111 -21.70 8.91 6.75
C ALA A 111 -22.48 9.88 7.67
N GLY A 112 -22.72 11.11 7.21
CA GLY A 112 -23.47 12.16 7.90
C GLY A 112 -24.25 13.03 6.92
N GLY A 113 -25.18 12.45 6.16
CA GLY A 113 -26.02 13.23 5.25
C GLY A 113 -27.08 12.41 4.51
N SER A 114 -28.24 12.20 5.14
CA SER A 114 -29.45 11.80 4.43
C SER A 114 -29.93 12.98 3.56
N GLY A 115 -30.10 12.77 2.26
CA GLY A 115 -30.69 13.76 1.38
C GLY A 115 -30.98 13.18 0.00
N GLY A 116 -32.23 12.79 -0.22
CA GLY A 116 -32.70 12.22 -1.47
C GLY A 116 -32.67 13.20 -2.65
N GLY A 117 -32.69 12.64 -3.86
CA GLY A 117 -32.73 13.41 -5.10
C GLY A 117 -32.75 12.49 -6.31
N MET A 118 -33.87 11.79 -6.51
CA MET A 118 -34.10 10.97 -7.70
C MET A 118 -34.66 11.88 -8.79
N ALA A 119 -33.84 12.23 -9.78
CA ALA A 119 -34.29 12.85 -11.03
C ALA A 119 -33.84 11.96 -12.19
N ALA A 120 -34.83 11.33 -12.81
CA ALA A 120 -34.72 10.65 -14.09
C ALA A 120 -34.55 11.66 -15.23
N SER A 121 -33.84 11.29 -16.30
CA SER A 121 -34.41 11.15 -17.65
C SER A 121 -33.34 11.07 -18.75
N THR A 122 -33.33 9.93 -19.45
CA THR A 122 -33.32 9.75 -20.93
C THR A 122 -32.49 10.68 -21.84
N ALA A 123 -31.64 10.08 -22.69
CA ALA A 123 -31.70 10.28 -24.16
C ALA A 123 -30.83 9.26 -24.94
N SER A 124 -31.50 8.59 -25.88
CA SER A 124 -31.03 7.90 -27.10
C SER A 124 -30.30 8.87 -28.07
N ALA A 125 -29.61 8.55 -29.17
CA ALA A 125 -29.54 7.40 -30.08
C ALA A 125 -28.33 7.53 -31.05
N GLN A 126 -27.88 6.38 -31.59
CA GLN A 126 -27.51 6.08 -33.01
C GLN A 126 -26.28 6.66 -33.75
N GLY A 127 -25.57 5.73 -34.44
CA GLY A 127 -24.65 5.93 -35.58
C GLY A 127 -23.56 4.84 -35.64
N ALA A 128 -23.81 3.62 -36.13
CA ALA A 128 -23.65 3.14 -37.52
C ALA A 128 -22.19 3.07 -38.08
N ALA A 129 -21.71 1.82 -38.30
CA ALA A 129 -21.06 1.29 -39.53
C ALA A 129 -19.73 0.49 -39.37
N ALA A 130 -19.84 -0.80 -39.73
CA ALA A 130 -18.99 -1.64 -40.60
C ALA A 130 -17.48 -1.92 -40.33
N GLY A 131 -17.12 -3.22 -40.43
CA GLY A 131 -15.80 -3.71 -40.85
C GLY A 131 -15.29 -4.94 -40.08
N GLY A 132 -15.28 -6.11 -40.73
CA GLY A 132 -15.03 -7.41 -40.09
C GLY A 132 -13.58 -7.95 -40.07
N ALA A 133 -13.42 -8.95 -39.18
CA ALA A 133 -12.54 -10.15 -39.16
C ALA A 133 -11.01 -9.98 -39.35
N ALA A 134 -10.20 -10.15 -38.29
CA ALA A 134 -9.58 -11.42 -37.79
C ALA A 134 -8.25 -11.74 -38.53
N SER A 135 -7.11 -12.12 -37.94
CA SER A 135 -6.76 -12.61 -36.59
C SER A 135 -5.23 -12.75 -36.46
N SER A 136 -4.64 -12.51 -35.27
CA SER A 136 -3.67 -13.41 -34.61
C SER A 136 -3.30 -12.90 -33.21
N GLN A 137 -3.45 -13.80 -32.24
CA GLN A 137 -3.38 -13.66 -30.78
C GLN A 137 -1.93 -13.48 -30.30
N SER A 138 -1.63 -12.89 -29.14
CA SER A 138 -1.77 -13.59 -27.85
C SER A 138 -1.58 -12.69 -26.61
N ALA A 139 -2.55 -12.82 -25.70
CA ALA A 139 -2.48 -12.74 -24.24
C ALA A 139 -2.25 -11.38 -23.56
N ALA A 140 -3.34 -10.62 -23.43
CA ALA A 140 -3.55 -9.71 -22.30
C ALA A 140 -4.20 -10.47 -21.13
N PRO A 141 -3.76 -10.30 -19.88
CA PRO A 141 -4.58 -10.53 -18.70
C PRO A 141 -5.01 -9.16 -18.13
N ALA A 142 -6.10 -8.97 -17.42
CA ALA A 142 -7.32 -9.70 -17.14
C ALA A 142 -8.27 -8.60 -16.61
N ASP A 143 -9.54 -8.65 -16.99
CA ASP A 143 -10.57 -7.73 -16.49
C ASP A 143 -10.61 -7.79 -14.96
N THR A 144 -10.05 -6.78 -14.29
CA THR A 144 -10.17 -6.61 -12.84
C THR A 144 -11.30 -5.62 -12.56
N SER A 145 -12.53 -6.05 -12.85
CA SER A 145 -13.74 -5.32 -12.46
C SER A 145 -14.63 -6.23 -11.61
N ILE A 146 -14.23 -6.44 -10.37
CA ILE A 146 -15.08 -7.08 -9.37
C ILE A 146 -15.55 -6.01 -8.37
N ALA A 147 -16.88 -5.84 -8.37
CA ALA A 147 -17.76 -5.05 -7.52
C ALA A 147 -17.11 -4.32 -6.32
N ALA A 148 -17.05 -2.99 -6.45
CA ALA A 148 -16.79 -2.07 -5.37
C ALA A 148 -18.07 -1.88 -4.55
N ASP A 149 -18.11 -2.39 -3.32
CA ASP A 149 -18.79 -1.63 -2.28
C ASP A 149 -18.19 -1.86 -0.88
N GLU A 150 -17.60 -3.02 -0.54
CA GLU A 150 -17.14 -3.29 0.85
C GLU A 150 -15.74 -3.94 1.00
N SER A 151 -14.89 -3.91 -0.03
CA SER A 151 -13.55 -4.52 0.00
C SER A 151 -12.43 -3.54 0.40
N SER A 152 -11.39 -4.02 1.09
CA SER A 152 -10.16 -3.25 1.33
C SER A 152 -9.33 -3.17 0.04
N LEU A 153 -8.66 -2.03 -0.18
CA LEU A 153 -7.84 -1.83 -1.38
C LEU A 153 -6.42 -2.30 -1.12
N VAL A 154 -5.92 -3.19 -1.98
CA VAL A 154 -4.55 -3.71 -1.91
C VAL A 154 -3.84 -3.46 -3.23
N LEU A 155 -2.67 -2.82 -3.20
CA LEU A 155 -1.81 -2.65 -4.36
C LEU A 155 -0.51 -3.43 -4.16
N ALA A 156 -0.31 -4.49 -4.93
CA ALA A 156 0.92 -5.27 -4.92
C ALA A 156 1.88 -4.73 -6.00
N ALA A 157 3.12 -4.39 -5.62
CA ALA A 157 4.06 -3.74 -6.52
C ALA A 157 5.50 -4.27 -6.37
N THR A 158 6.22 -4.30 -7.49
CA THR A 158 7.67 -4.56 -7.51
C THR A 158 8.48 -3.27 -7.41
N ASP A 159 9.70 -3.36 -6.88
CA ASP A 159 10.61 -2.20 -6.74
C ASP A 159 10.97 -1.51 -8.06
N VAL A 160 10.97 -2.27 -9.16
CA VAL A 160 11.27 -1.74 -10.50
C VAL A 160 10.21 -0.73 -10.89
N CYS A 161 8.93 -1.05 -10.68
CA CYS A 161 7.81 -0.16 -10.99
C CYS A 161 7.85 1.12 -10.15
N LEU A 162 8.20 1.01 -8.86
CA LEU A 162 8.30 2.18 -8.00
C LEU A 162 9.40 3.17 -8.45
N LYS A 163 10.41 2.68 -9.19
CA LYS A 163 11.47 3.51 -9.77
C LYS A 163 11.03 4.23 -11.04
N THR A 164 10.24 3.56 -11.88
CA THR A 164 9.86 4.04 -13.21
C THR A 164 8.61 4.90 -13.21
N LEU A 165 7.81 4.85 -12.13
CA LEU A 165 6.60 5.66 -12.02
C LEU A 165 6.91 7.17 -12.05
N PRO A 166 6.12 7.95 -12.81
CA PRO A 166 6.26 9.40 -12.84
C PRO A 166 5.93 9.99 -11.47
N ARG A 167 6.69 11.02 -11.08
CA ARG A 167 6.53 11.68 -9.77
C ARG A 167 5.15 12.32 -9.59
N GLU A 168 4.46 12.64 -10.69
CA GLU A 168 3.12 13.23 -10.70
C GLU A 168 2.03 12.28 -10.20
N LEU A 169 2.25 10.96 -10.38
CA LEU A 169 1.32 9.95 -9.89
C LEU A 169 1.60 9.58 -8.43
N LEU A 170 2.77 9.94 -7.89
CA LEU A 170 3.09 9.75 -6.49
C LEU A 170 2.58 10.93 -5.64
N PRO A 171 2.19 10.69 -4.38
CA PRO A 171 2.15 9.40 -3.69
C PRO A 171 0.90 8.56 -4.00
N LEU A 172 1.00 7.27 -3.66
CA LEU A 172 -0.12 6.31 -3.77
C LEU A 172 -1.21 6.55 -2.72
N GLY A 173 -0.89 7.25 -1.63
CA GLY A 173 -1.88 7.66 -0.61
C GLY A 173 -2.33 6.52 0.31
N ALA A 174 -1.54 5.45 0.43
CA ALA A 174 -1.89 4.32 1.27
C ALA A 174 -1.59 4.59 2.76
N SER A 175 -2.38 3.97 3.63
CA SER A 175 -2.24 4.08 5.08
C SER A 175 -1.31 3.03 5.69
N LEU A 176 -1.17 1.89 4.99
CA LEU A 176 -0.38 0.75 5.40
C LEU A 176 0.58 0.35 4.28
N LEU A 177 1.86 0.18 4.63
CA LEU A 177 2.88 -0.37 3.76
C LEU A 177 3.34 -1.71 4.32
N ILE A 178 3.16 -2.78 3.56
CA ILE A 178 3.71 -4.10 3.89
C ILE A 178 4.93 -4.36 3.02
N GLN A 179 6.07 -4.59 3.66
CA GLN A 179 7.29 -5.02 3.00
C GLN A 179 7.38 -6.53 3.12
N TYR A 180 6.85 -7.22 2.09
CA TYR A 180 6.84 -8.68 2.03
C TYR A 180 8.26 -9.24 1.92
N ASP A 181 9.10 -8.57 1.14
CA ASP A 181 10.52 -8.87 1.03
C ASP A 181 11.37 -7.74 1.62
N MET A 182 12.42 -8.13 2.32
CA MET A 182 13.33 -7.20 2.96
C MET A 182 14.14 -6.41 1.93
N PRO A 183 14.15 -5.07 1.99
CA PRO A 183 14.90 -4.25 1.05
C PRO A 183 16.41 -4.38 1.31
N HIS A 184 17.16 -4.82 0.31
CA HIS A 184 18.62 -5.02 0.44
C HIS A 184 19.43 -3.72 0.46
N LYS A 185 18.85 -2.58 0.09
CA LYS A 185 19.53 -1.27 -0.01
C LYS A 185 18.70 -0.17 0.63
N LYS A 186 19.35 0.80 1.27
CA LYS A 186 18.72 2.01 1.84
C LYS A 186 17.86 2.77 0.82
N GLU A 187 18.35 2.90 -0.42
CA GLU A 187 17.63 3.62 -1.47
C GLU A 187 16.31 2.96 -1.86
N VAL A 188 16.25 1.62 -1.83
CA VAL A 188 15.04 0.86 -2.14
C VAL A 188 14.00 1.11 -1.06
N LEU A 189 14.40 0.99 0.20
CA LEU A 189 13.54 1.29 1.35
C LEU A 189 13.02 2.74 1.30
N ALA A 190 13.91 3.71 1.10
CA ALA A 190 13.54 5.12 1.03
C ALA A 190 12.56 5.40 -0.12
N ARG A 191 12.73 4.72 -1.27
CA ARG A 191 11.81 4.83 -2.41
C ARG A 191 10.45 4.24 -2.09
N ARG A 192 10.37 3.02 -1.54
CA ARG A 192 9.10 2.41 -1.11
C ARG A 192 8.31 3.35 -0.21
N MET A 193 8.98 3.89 0.81
CA MET A 193 8.38 4.85 1.75
C MET A 193 7.91 6.13 1.05
N SER A 194 8.73 6.71 0.17
CA SER A 194 8.40 7.95 -0.53
C SER A 194 7.28 7.78 -1.55
N SER A 195 7.24 6.67 -2.28
CA SER A 195 6.21 6.41 -3.29
C SER A 195 4.85 6.12 -2.65
N VAL A 196 4.84 5.47 -1.49
CA VAL A 196 3.60 5.06 -0.81
C VAL A 196 3.01 6.20 0.01
N PHE A 197 3.81 6.80 0.90
CA PHE A 197 3.34 7.80 1.87
C PHE A 197 3.56 9.25 1.45
N GLY A 198 4.40 9.50 0.45
CA GLY A 198 4.71 10.86 0.00
C GLY A 198 5.40 11.73 1.05
N GLY A 199 5.29 13.05 0.84
CA GLY A 199 5.81 14.05 1.77
C GLY A 199 4.88 14.27 2.96
N GLY A 200 5.37 14.96 4.00
CA GLY A 200 4.58 15.22 5.22
C GLY A 200 3.26 15.97 5.00
N ARG A 201 3.07 16.65 3.86
CA ARG A 201 1.80 17.30 3.47
C ARG A 201 0.77 16.35 2.87
N ASP A 202 1.22 15.22 2.31
CA ASP A 202 0.35 14.25 1.63
C ASP A 202 -0.18 13.19 2.59
N ARG A 203 0.33 13.15 3.83
CA ARG A 203 -0.12 12.28 4.92
C ARG A 203 -1.45 12.80 5.47
N ARG A 204 -2.54 12.58 4.73
CA ARG A 204 -3.90 12.80 5.23
C ARG A 204 -4.24 11.71 6.24
N GLY A 205 -4.52 12.10 7.48
CA GLY A 205 -5.13 11.23 8.49
C GLY A 205 -4.15 10.55 9.46
N ALA A 206 -4.42 9.29 9.77
CA ALA A 206 -3.69 8.52 10.78
C ALA A 206 -2.22 8.30 10.42
N ALA A 207 -1.36 8.22 11.44
CA ALA A 207 0.07 8.00 11.26
C ALA A 207 0.33 6.74 10.42
N PRO A 208 1.07 6.84 9.30
CA PRO A 208 1.30 5.73 8.40
C PRO A 208 2.00 4.59 9.13
N ILE A 209 1.58 3.36 8.83
CA ILE A 209 2.11 2.15 9.43
C ILE A 209 2.93 1.42 8.37
N THR A 210 4.13 0.97 8.73
CA THR A 210 4.93 0.07 7.90
C THR A 210 5.11 -1.24 8.63
N ILE A 211 4.91 -2.36 7.96
CA ILE A 211 5.13 -3.71 8.52
C ILE A 211 6.19 -4.42 7.68
N HIS A 212 7.24 -4.90 8.31
CA HIS A 212 8.35 -5.64 7.68
C HIS A 212 8.24 -7.13 7.96
N PHE A 213 8.22 -7.96 6.93
CA PHE A 213 8.30 -9.41 7.08
C PHE A 213 9.76 -9.83 7.17
N VAL A 214 10.14 -10.50 8.26
CA VAL A 214 11.51 -10.93 8.53
C VAL A 214 11.54 -12.45 8.65
N VAL A 215 12.23 -13.12 7.73
CA VAL A 215 12.39 -14.58 7.79
C VAL A 215 13.55 -14.95 8.71
N ALA A 216 13.45 -16.12 9.35
CA ALA A 216 14.58 -16.78 10.00
C ALA A 216 15.79 -16.87 9.04
N GLY A 217 16.86 -16.14 9.34
CA GLY A 217 18.06 -16.03 8.50
C GLY A 217 18.33 -14.61 7.96
N GLU A 218 17.32 -13.73 7.94
CA GLU A 218 17.45 -12.35 7.43
C GLU A 218 17.75 -11.31 8.53
N ALA A 219 18.02 -11.75 9.77
CA ALA A 219 18.24 -10.87 10.91
C ALA A 219 19.36 -9.84 10.69
N ALA A 220 20.42 -10.21 9.96
CA ALA A 220 21.50 -9.28 9.62
C ALA A 220 21.03 -8.15 8.68
N GLN A 221 20.17 -8.48 7.71
CA GLN A 221 19.57 -7.51 6.78
C GLN A 221 18.57 -6.61 7.52
N PHE A 222 17.79 -7.17 8.43
CA PHE A 222 16.87 -6.41 9.29
C PHE A 222 17.60 -5.36 10.12
N ARG A 223 18.72 -5.71 10.77
CA ARG A 223 19.56 -4.75 11.50
C ARG A 223 20.11 -3.64 10.60
N ALA A 224 20.38 -3.92 9.31
CA ALA A 224 20.78 -2.88 8.37
C ALA A 224 19.62 -1.94 8.04
N VAL A 225 18.41 -2.49 7.82
CA VAL A 225 17.18 -1.72 7.59
C VAL A 225 16.82 -0.85 8.79
N GLU A 226 16.91 -1.37 10.01
CA GLU A 226 16.67 -0.62 11.25
C GLU A 226 17.59 0.62 11.35
N LYS A 227 18.87 0.47 11.01
CA LYS A 227 19.82 1.60 10.96
C LYS A 227 19.42 2.65 9.93
N TYR A 228 18.75 2.25 8.84
CA TYR A 228 18.29 3.17 7.79
C TYR A 228 17.00 3.90 8.17
N THR A 229 16.16 3.28 8.98
CA THR A 229 14.87 3.82 9.48
C THR A 229 15.03 4.67 10.75
N ALA A 230 16.21 4.65 11.37
CA ALA A 230 16.54 5.52 12.51
C ALA A 230 16.23 7.00 12.21
N PRO A 231 15.53 7.72 13.10
CA PRO A 231 15.51 7.53 14.56
C PRO A 231 14.40 6.64 15.13
N ALA A 232 13.46 6.13 14.32
CA ALA A 232 12.38 5.27 14.81
C ALA A 232 12.87 3.82 14.97
N MET A 233 12.71 3.24 16.18
CA MET A 233 12.94 1.82 16.40
C MET A 233 11.80 1.01 15.75
N ILE A 234 12.15 -0.10 15.10
CA ILE A 234 11.16 -1.00 14.52
C ILE A 234 10.64 -1.90 15.64
N ALA A 235 9.37 -1.73 16.01
CA ALA A 235 8.73 -2.50 17.07
C ALA A 235 8.32 -3.89 16.56
N GLU A 236 8.25 -4.87 17.45
CA GLU A 236 7.61 -6.15 17.12
C GLU A 236 6.10 -5.95 16.98
N MET A 237 5.45 -6.74 16.10
CA MET A 237 4.00 -6.69 15.98
C MET A 237 3.32 -7.12 17.29
N PRO A 238 2.41 -6.29 17.84
CA PRO A 238 1.71 -6.61 19.07
C PRO A 238 0.75 -7.79 18.86
N VAL A 239 0.51 -8.54 19.93
CA VAL A 239 -0.44 -9.67 19.95
C VAL A 239 -1.84 -9.22 19.53
N HIS A 240 -2.23 -7.99 19.91
CA HIS A 240 -3.46 -7.37 19.43
C HIS A 240 -3.14 -6.37 18.31
N VAL A 241 -3.56 -6.71 17.10
CA VAL A 241 -3.35 -5.89 15.90
C VAL A 241 -4.01 -4.50 16.01
N ALA A 242 -5.06 -4.36 16.83
CA ALA A 242 -5.69 -3.06 17.11
C ALA A 242 -4.75 -2.04 17.78
N ASP A 243 -3.76 -2.51 18.55
CA ASP A 243 -2.82 -1.65 19.27
C ASP A 243 -1.90 -0.89 18.30
N VAL A 244 -1.66 -1.46 17.11
CA VAL A 244 -0.92 -0.84 16.01
C VAL A 244 -1.58 0.46 15.57
N PHE A 245 -2.91 0.55 15.63
CA PHE A 245 -3.64 1.77 15.28
C PHE A 245 -3.70 2.77 16.44
N THR A 246 -3.67 2.29 17.68
CA THR A 246 -3.98 3.08 18.90
C THR A 246 -2.77 3.75 19.56
N GLN A 247 -1.54 3.23 19.37
CA GLN A 247 -0.33 3.87 19.91
C GLN A 247 -0.13 5.28 19.30
N ARG A 248 -0.57 6.30 20.04
CA ARG A 248 -0.45 7.74 19.74
C ARG A 248 0.55 8.41 20.68
#